data_AF-A0A0F1B9N9-F1
#
_entry.id   AF-A0A0F1B9N9-F1
#
_cell.length_a   1.000
_cell.length_b   1.000
_cell.length_c   1.000
_cell.angle_alpha   90.00
_cell.angle_beta   90.00
_cell.angle_gamma   90.00
#
_symmetry.space_group_name_H-M   'P 1'
#
loop_
_entity.id
_entity.type
_entity.pdbx_description
1 polymer ?
#
loop_
_entity_poly.entity_id
_entity_poly.type
_entity_poly.pdbx_seq_one_letter_code
_entity_poly.pdbx_strand_id
1 'polypeptide(L)'
;MKIASITLAVLVAFSAPCWSAFQEREYNTWYLKNAVLYDMTQTSEGFPVMVSISQPERRSANLLVSYITEGQCSENKPLLNVNGKVLPANYFCVQVGRNKIEHFSVIDAQSVNEMVTHLKSDFTILLQNNIKIWAANIKTPKYGLTPRF
;
A
#
# COMPACT_ATOMS: atom_id res chain seq x y z
N MET A 1 -6.26 -0.55 61.55
CA MET A 1 -6.60 0.05 60.24
C MET A 1 -5.42 0.87 59.70
N LYS A 2 -4.32 0.25 59.25
CA LYS A 2 -3.18 0.99 58.66
C LYS A 2 -2.48 0.26 57.50
N ILE A 3 -2.99 -0.90 57.08
CA ILE A 3 -2.35 -1.75 56.06
C ILE A 3 -2.96 -1.52 54.67
N ALA A 4 -4.25 -1.15 54.61
CA ALA A 4 -4.96 -0.91 53.35
C ALA A 4 -4.49 0.33 52.57
N SER A 5 -3.89 1.32 53.25
CA SER A 5 -3.43 2.55 52.60
C SER A 5 -2.08 2.39 51.89
N ILE A 6 -1.27 1.39 52.26
CA ILE A 6 0.06 1.18 51.67
C ILE A 6 -0.05 0.37 50.37
N THR A 7 -1.01 -0.55 50.28
CA THR A 7 -1.25 -1.36 49.07
C THR A 7 -1.78 -0.53 47.91
N LEU A 8 -2.50 0.57 48.16
CA LEU A 8 -3.04 1.42 47.09
C LEU A 8 -1.97 2.26 46.38
N ALA A 9 -0.90 2.64 47.09
CA ALA A 9 0.18 3.46 46.53
C ALA A 9 1.10 2.67 45.58
N VAL A 10 1.21 1.34 45.76
CA VAL A 10 2.06 0.48 44.92
C VAL A 10 1.42 0.20 43.55
N LEU A 11 0.09 0.18 43.46
CA LEU A 11 -0.64 -0.06 42.21
C LEU A 11 -0.53 1.08 41.19
N VAL A 12 -0.26 2.32 41.63
CA VAL A 12 -0.06 3.48 40.74
C VAL A 12 1.34 3.47 40.10
N ALA A 13 2.31 2.73 40.68
CA ALA A 13 3.66 2.62 40.13
C ALA A 13 3.78 1.58 38.99
N PHE A 14 2.77 0.72 38.81
CA PHE A 14 2.73 -0.31 37.76
C PHE A 14 1.86 0.05 36.56
N SER A 15 1.30 1.27 36.48
CA SER A 15 0.79 1.79 35.22
C SER A 15 1.97 2.19 34.34
N ALA A 16 2.69 1.19 33.82
CA ALA A 16 3.56 1.39 32.68
C ALA A 16 2.71 2.11 31.61
N PRO A 17 3.17 3.24 31.07
CA PRO A 17 2.56 3.72 29.84
C PRO A 17 2.81 2.59 28.84
N CYS A 18 1.74 1.89 28.47
CA CYS A 18 1.78 0.99 27.33
C CYS A 18 2.08 1.92 26.16
N TRP A 19 3.37 2.04 25.81
CA TRP A 19 3.76 2.59 24.54
C TRP A 19 3.32 1.52 23.57
N SER A 20 2.04 1.55 23.21
CA SER A 20 1.65 1.16 21.88
C SER A 20 2.54 2.00 20.98
N ALA A 21 3.68 1.44 20.58
CA ALA A 21 4.33 1.79 19.34
C ALA A 21 3.31 1.41 18.27
N PHE A 22 2.29 2.26 18.12
CA PHE A 22 1.45 2.30 16.95
C PHE A 22 2.43 2.82 15.89
N GLN A 23 3.17 1.88 15.32
CA GLN A 23 3.82 2.08 14.05
C GLN A 23 2.63 2.23 13.10
N GLU A 24 2.08 3.45 13.03
CA GLU A 24 0.98 3.80 12.15
C GLU A 24 1.43 3.34 10.78
N ARG A 25 0.87 2.22 10.32
CA ARG A 25 0.95 1.87 8.91
C ARG A 25 0.15 2.96 8.23
N GLU A 26 0.85 4.02 7.82
CA GLU A 26 0.28 5.10 7.04
C GLU A 26 -0.05 4.54 5.65
N TYR A 27 -1.12 3.74 5.59
CA TYR A 27 -1.75 3.37 4.35
C TYR A 27 -2.37 4.62 3.74
N ASN A 28 -2.52 4.61 2.42
CA ASN A 28 -3.15 5.68 1.67
C ASN A 28 -2.42 7.02 1.90
N THR A 29 -1.09 6.97 1.91
CA THR A 29 -0.21 8.13 1.99
C THR A 29 0.85 7.98 0.91
N TRP A 30 0.82 8.90 -0.04
CA TRP A 30 1.79 8.98 -1.11
C TRP A 30 3.09 9.58 -0.64
N TYR A 31 4.17 8.93 -1.06
CA TYR A 31 5.55 9.32 -0.84
C TYR A 31 6.26 9.52 -2.18
N LEU A 32 7.18 10.48 -2.24
CA LEU A 32 7.97 10.77 -3.44
C LEU A 32 9.47 10.72 -3.12
N LYS A 33 10.22 9.92 -3.88
CA LYS A 33 11.69 9.86 -3.81
C LYS A 33 12.27 9.50 -5.16
N ASN A 34 13.30 10.23 -5.61
CA ASN A 34 14.00 9.98 -6.88
C ASN A 34 13.05 9.82 -8.09
N ALA A 35 12.03 10.69 -8.18
CA ALA A 35 10.97 10.64 -9.18
C ALA A 35 10.12 9.36 -9.18
N VAL A 36 10.16 8.56 -8.11
CA VAL A 36 9.24 7.45 -7.87
C VAL A 36 8.24 7.86 -6.81
N LEU A 37 6.97 7.83 -7.20
CA LEU A 37 5.83 8.07 -6.35
C LEU A 37 5.32 6.70 -5.87
N TYR A 38 5.14 6.48 -4.58
CA TYR A 38 4.66 5.20 -4.07
C TYR A 38 3.72 5.37 -2.89
N ASP A 39 2.82 4.41 -2.75
CA ASP A 39 1.82 4.34 -1.70
C ASP A 39 1.63 2.88 -1.31
N MET A 40 1.06 2.68 -0.13
CA MET A 40 0.64 1.39 0.35
C MET A 40 -0.84 1.43 0.69
N THR A 41 -1.56 0.41 0.25
CA THR A 41 -2.96 0.22 0.62
C THR A 41 -3.19 -1.23 1.02
N GLN A 42 -4.43 -1.69 1.04
CA GLN A 42 -4.80 -3.03 1.44
C GLN A 42 -5.80 -3.68 0.47
N THR A 43 -5.76 -5.00 0.41
CA THR A 43 -6.82 -5.80 -0.20
C THR A 43 -8.07 -5.79 0.68
N SER A 44 -9.20 -6.32 0.18
CA SER A 44 -10.41 -6.52 0.98
C SER A 44 -10.20 -7.42 2.20
N GLU A 45 -9.22 -8.33 2.13
CA GLU A 45 -8.85 -9.26 3.18
C GLU A 45 -7.81 -8.68 4.16
N GLY A 46 -7.38 -7.42 3.96
CA GLY A 46 -6.42 -6.73 4.82
C GLY A 46 -4.95 -7.03 4.52
N PHE A 47 -4.64 -7.68 3.39
CA PHE A 47 -3.25 -7.88 2.98
C PHE A 47 -2.66 -6.60 2.41
N PRO A 48 -1.37 -6.30 2.67
CA PRO A 48 -0.74 -5.10 2.15
C PRO A 48 -0.62 -5.15 0.62
N VAL A 49 -0.86 -3.99 0.01
CA VAL A 49 -0.66 -3.72 -1.41
C VAL A 49 0.37 -2.62 -1.52
N MET A 50 1.43 -2.83 -2.30
CA MET A 50 2.40 -1.81 -2.65
C MET A 50 2.10 -1.31 -4.07
N VAL A 51 2.04 0.01 -4.22
CA VAL A 51 1.87 0.67 -5.50
C VAL A 51 3.04 1.62 -5.70
N SER A 52 3.69 1.57 -6.85
CA SER A 52 4.73 2.53 -7.21
C SER A 52 4.57 2.97 -8.66
N ILE A 53 4.78 4.25 -8.88
CA ILE A 53 4.66 4.95 -10.16
C ILE A 53 5.99 5.66 -10.37
N SER A 54 6.80 5.15 -11.28
CA SER A 54 8.04 5.80 -11.66
C SER A 54 7.74 6.90 -12.67
N GLN A 55 8.39 8.05 -12.51
CA GLN A 55 8.36 9.19 -13.42
C GLN A 55 6.93 9.58 -13.85
N PRO A 56 6.00 9.82 -12.91
CA PRO A 56 4.65 10.24 -13.25
C PRO A 56 4.67 11.51 -14.13
N GLU A 57 3.73 11.60 -15.06
CA GLU A 57 3.57 12.68 -16.04
C GLU A 57 4.68 12.74 -17.10
N ARG A 58 5.50 11.69 -17.22
CA ARG A 58 6.54 11.57 -18.25
C ARG A 58 6.22 10.45 -19.23
N ARG A 59 6.85 10.50 -20.41
CA ARG A 59 6.73 9.45 -21.46
C ARG A 59 7.32 8.11 -21.05
N SER A 60 8.14 8.11 -20.00
CA SER A 60 8.78 6.93 -19.41
C SER A 60 8.07 6.45 -18.14
N ALA A 61 6.86 6.96 -17.88
CA ALA A 61 6.07 6.56 -16.73
C ALA A 61 5.80 5.05 -16.76
N ASN A 62 5.96 4.42 -15.60
CA ASN A 62 5.62 3.01 -15.42
C ASN A 62 5.01 2.80 -14.04
N LEU A 63 4.24 1.73 -13.93
CA LEU A 63 3.53 1.34 -12.72
C LEU A 63 3.98 -0.06 -12.30
N LEU A 64 4.19 -0.24 -11.01
CA LEU A 64 4.34 -1.54 -10.37
C LEU A 64 3.32 -1.64 -9.25
N VAL A 65 2.49 -2.69 -9.30
CA VAL A 65 1.56 -3.07 -8.23
C VAL A 65 1.97 -4.44 -7.73
N SER A 66 2.11 -4.58 -6.40
CA SER A 66 2.47 -5.85 -5.76
C SER A 66 1.56 -6.11 -4.57
N TYR A 67 0.96 -7.29 -4.50
CA TYR A 67 0.11 -7.65 -3.36
C TYR A 67 0.10 -9.16 -3.10
N ILE A 68 -0.30 -9.53 -1.88
CA ILE A 68 -0.37 -10.93 -1.45
C ILE A 68 -1.77 -11.47 -1.72
N THR A 69 -1.85 -12.68 -2.28
CA THR A 69 -3.09 -13.47 -2.38
C THR A 69 -2.88 -14.89 -1.86
N GLU A 70 -3.97 -15.51 -1.43
CA GLU A 70 -3.95 -16.92 -1.03
C GLU A 70 -3.73 -17.83 -2.25
N GLY A 71 -3.01 -18.94 -2.03
CA GLY A 71 -2.82 -19.99 -3.03
C GLY A 71 -1.40 -20.07 -3.59
N GLN A 72 -1.28 -20.81 -4.69
CA GLN A 72 -0.01 -21.09 -5.35
C GLN A 72 0.14 -20.27 -6.62
N CYS A 73 1.39 -19.92 -6.95
CA CYS A 73 1.70 -19.38 -8.27
C CYS A 73 1.29 -20.39 -9.35
N SER A 74 0.67 -19.88 -10.41
CA SER A 74 0.28 -20.67 -11.58
C SER A 74 0.99 -20.15 -12.82
N GLU A 75 1.02 -20.96 -13.88
CA GLU A 75 1.53 -20.52 -15.19
C GLU A 75 0.59 -19.51 -15.87
N ASN A 76 -0.63 -19.35 -15.36
CA ASN A 76 -1.55 -18.35 -15.85
C ASN A 76 -1.02 -16.95 -15.52
N LYS A 77 -1.01 -16.08 -16.52
CA LYS A 77 -0.55 -14.69 -16.40
C LYS A 77 -1.77 -13.78 -16.42
N PRO A 78 -2.38 -13.49 -15.25
CA PRO A 78 -3.52 -12.58 -15.20
C PRO A 78 -3.11 -11.20 -15.73
N LEU A 79 -4.05 -10.53 -16.36
CA LEU A 79 -3.93 -9.13 -16.75
C LEU A 79 -4.30 -8.24 -15.55
N LEU A 80 -3.87 -6.98 -15.55
CA LEU A 80 -4.23 -6.03 -14.52
C LEU A 80 -5.52 -5.29 -14.92
N ASN A 81 -6.59 -5.42 -14.13
CA ASN A 81 -7.79 -4.60 -14.30
C ASN A 81 -7.71 -3.32 -13.44
N VAL A 82 -7.95 -2.16 -14.07
CA VAL A 82 -7.99 -0.84 -13.45
C VAL A 82 -9.28 -0.14 -13.86
N ASN A 83 -10.16 0.15 -12.91
CA ASN A 83 -11.47 0.78 -13.11
C ASN A 83 -12.33 0.05 -14.17
N GLY A 84 -12.26 -1.28 -14.23
CA GLY A 84 -12.98 -2.08 -15.23
C GLY A 84 -12.26 -2.20 -16.58
N LYS A 85 -11.21 -1.40 -16.83
CA LYS A 85 -10.38 -1.46 -18.04
C LYS A 85 -9.19 -2.40 -17.82
N VAL A 86 -8.99 -3.32 -18.77
CA VAL A 86 -7.83 -4.21 -18.74
C VAL A 86 -6.60 -3.47 -19.27
N LEU A 87 -5.57 -3.37 -18.44
CA LEU A 87 -4.26 -2.83 -18.80
C LEU A 87 -3.29 -3.98 -19.11
N PRO A 88 -2.55 -3.92 -20.24
CA PRO A 88 -1.46 -4.84 -20.51
C PRO A 88 -0.39 -4.68 -19.43
N ALA A 89 -0.12 -5.76 -18.69
CA ALA A 89 0.86 -5.78 -17.63
C ALA A 89 1.75 -7.02 -17.75
N ASN A 90 3.04 -6.87 -17.46
CA ASN A 90 3.93 -7.98 -17.22
C ASN A 90 3.61 -8.55 -15.83
N TYR A 91 3.23 -9.83 -15.78
CA TYR A 91 2.92 -10.54 -14.55
C TYR A 91 4.12 -11.36 -14.08
N PHE A 92 4.42 -11.27 -12.79
CA PHE A 92 5.39 -12.12 -12.10
C PHE A 92 4.81 -12.57 -10.76
N CYS A 93 5.05 -13.83 -10.39
CA CYS A 93 4.52 -14.42 -9.16
C CYS A 93 5.65 -15.03 -8.33
N VAL A 94 5.64 -14.78 -7.02
CA VAL A 94 6.58 -15.36 -6.06
C VAL A 94 5.83 -16.15 -5.00
N GLN A 95 6.21 -17.40 -4.80
CA GLN A 95 5.61 -18.24 -3.77
C GLN A 95 6.12 -17.86 -2.37
N VAL A 96 5.21 -17.65 -1.41
CA VAL A 96 5.53 -17.34 -0.01
C VAL A 96 4.67 -18.18 0.93
N GLY A 97 5.18 -19.35 1.32
CA GLY A 97 4.43 -20.30 2.14
C GLY A 97 3.17 -20.77 1.42
N ARG A 98 2.00 -20.60 2.06
CA ARG A 98 0.69 -20.94 1.47
C ARG A 98 0.09 -19.83 0.60
N ASN A 99 0.73 -18.66 0.58
CA ASN A 99 0.30 -17.50 -0.19
C ASN A 99 1.27 -17.25 -1.34
N LYS A 100 0.89 -16.35 -2.23
CA LYS A 100 1.73 -15.86 -3.32
C LYS A 100 1.77 -14.34 -3.32
N ILE A 101 2.87 -13.78 -3.77
CA ILE A 101 2.98 -12.36 -4.09
C ILE A 101 2.79 -12.23 -5.59
N GLU A 102 1.83 -11.41 -5.98
CA GLU A 102 1.53 -11.10 -7.37
C GLU A 102 2.09 -9.72 -7.71
N HIS A 103 2.92 -9.66 -8.76
CA HIS A 103 3.53 -8.44 -9.25
C HIS A 103 3.01 -8.14 -10.66
N PHE A 104 2.53 -6.91 -10.86
CA PHE A 104 2.08 -6.40 -12.14
C PHE A 104 2.90 -5.17 -12.50
N SER A 105 3.60 -5.21 -13.63
CA SER A 105 4.34 -4.07 -14.17
C SER A 105 3.71 -3.59 -15.48
N VAL A 106 3.26 -2.33 -15.48
CA VAL A 106 2.69 -1.67 -16.66
C VAL A 106 3.71 -0.64 -17.17
N ILE A 107 4.10 -0.77 -18.43
CA ILE A 107 5.06 0.12 -19.10
C ILE A 107 4.38 1.10 -20.08
N ASP A 108 3.06 0.98 -20.26
CA ASP A 108 2.29 1.92 -21.06
C ASP A 108 2.14 3.26 -20.30
N ALA A 109 3.07 4.17 -20.58
CA ALA A 109 3.12 5.47 -19.94
C ALA A 109 1.83 6.29 -20.15
N GLN A 110 1.09 6.10 -21.24
CA GLN A 110 -0.15 6.82 -21.45
C GLN A 110 -1.19 6.41 -20.40
N SER A 111 -1.48 5.11 -20.29
CA SER A 111 -2.42 4.60 -19.28
C SER A 111 -1.99 4.92 -17.85
N VAL A 112 -0.68 4.84 -17.56
CA VAL A 112 -0.15 5.21 -16.23
C VAL A 112 -0.35 6.69 -15.93
N ASN A 113 -0.12 7.58 -16.91
CA ASN A 113 -0.33 9.00 -16.71
C ASN A 113 -1.81 9.36 -16.58
N GLU A 114 -2.70 8.72 -17.36
CA GLU A 114 -4.15 8.84 -17.18
C GLU A 114 -4.58 8.42 -15.76
N MET A 115 -3.98 7.34 -15.24
CA MET A 115 -4.19 6.88 -13.87
C MET A 115 -3.76 7.94 -12.84
N VAL A 116 -2.57 8.52 -13.01
CA VAL A 116 -2.06 9.61 -12.14
C VAL A 116 -2.97 10.84 -12.20
N THR A 117 -3.43 11.23 -13.39
CA THR A 117 -4.35 12.35 -13.56
C THR A 117 -5.65 12.13 -12.79
N HIS A 118 -6.26 10.94 -12.88
CA HIS A 118 -7.45 10.62 -12.10
C HIS A 118 -7.22 10.71 -10.58
N LEU A 119 -6.11 10.16 -10.08
CA LEU A 119 -5.76 10.27 -8.66
C LEU A 119 -5.55 11.74 -8.25
N LYS A 120 -4.89 12.55 -9.07
CA LYS A 120 -4.74 13.99 -8.84
C LYS A 120 -6.06 14.76 -8.97
N SER A 121 -7.12 14.17 -9.50
CA SER A 121 -8.48 14.72 -9.51
C SER A 121 -9.33 14.23 -8.33
N ASP A 122 -8.69 13.70 -7.28
CA ASP A 122 -9.32 13.19 -6.05
C ASP A 122 -10.19 11.93 -6.25
N PHE A 123 -10.07 11.25 -7.39
CA PHE A 123 -10.75 9.98 -7.61
C PHE A 123 -9.97 8.81 -7.03
N THR A 124 -10.70 7.87 -6.44
CA THR A 124 -10.16 6.56 -6.03
C THR A 124 -10.11 5.65 -7.25
N ILE A 125 -9.00 4.93 -7.39
CA ILE A 125 -8.83 3.92 -8.44
C ILE A 125 -9.10 2.55 -7.86
N LEU A 126 -9.92 1.78 -8.54
CA LEU A 126 -10.25 0.42 -8.21
C LEU A 126 -9.43 -0.53 -9.08
N LEU A 127 -8.52 -1.28 -8.47
CA LEU A 127 -7.89 -2.40 -9.12
C LEU A 127 -8.73 -3.67 -8.95
N GLN A 128 -8.34 -4.73 -9.65
CA GLN A 128 -8.89 -6.07 -9.44
C GLN A 128 -8.85 -6.49 -7.96
N ASN A 129 -9.72 -7.45 -7.60
CA ASN A 129 -9.90 -7.91 -6.22
C ASN A 129 -10.30 -6.78 -5.26
N ASN A 130 -11.02 -5.77 -5.76
CA ASN A 130 -11.55 -4.65 -4.97
C ASN A 130 -10.48 -3.85 -4.20
N ILE A 131 -9.23 -3.87 -4.70
CA ILE A 131 -8.14 -3.09 -4.13
C ILE A 131 -8.35 -1.62 -4.46
N LYS A 132 -8.39 -0.76 -3.45
CA LYS A 132 -8.66 0.69 -3.61
C LYS A 132 -7.38 1.49 -3.46
N ILE A 133 -6.97 2.18 -4.51
CA ILE A 133 -5.89 3.16 -4.46
C ILE A 133 -6.50 4.54 -4.28
N TRP A 134 -6.20 5.18 -3.16
CA TRP A 134 -6.79 6.47 -2.80
C TRP A 134 -5.95 7.63 -3.33
N ALA A 135 -6.61 8.72 -3.70
CA ALA A 135 -5.91 9.95 -4.07
C ALA A 135 -5.08 10.53 -2.91
N ALA A 136 -5.65 10.53 -1.69
CA ALA A 136 -5.00 11.00 -0.47
C ALA A 136 -4.18 12.30 -0.68
N ASN A 137 -2.89 12.30 -0.33
CA ASN A 137 -1.98 13.43 -0.50
C ASN A 137 -1.18 13.38 -1.81
N ILE A 138 -1.64 12.70 -2.87
CA ILE A 138 -0.86 12.55 -4.13
C ILE A 138 -0.45 13.89 -4.78
N LYS A 139 -1.24 14.95 -4.56
CA LYS A 139 -0.93 16.30 -5.02
C LYS A 139 0.28 16.91 -4.30
N THR A 140 0.49 16.53 -3.04
CA THR A 140 1.56 17.00 -2.15
C THR A 140 2.14 15.80 -1.37
N PRO A 141 2.83 14.87 -2.05
CA PRO A 141 3.32 13.65 -1.43
C PRO A 141 4.40 13.96 -0.39
N LYS A 142 4.48 13.12 0.65
CA LYS A 142 5.57 13.25 1.65
C LYS A 142 6.89 12.88 0.99
N TYR A 143 7.95 13.65 1.24
CA TYR A 143 9.28 13.26 0.77
C TYR A 143 9.88 12.21 1.70
N GLY A 144 10.56 11.20 1.14
CA GLY A 144 11.25 10.17 1.91
C GLY A 144 10.55 8.81 1.90
N LEU A 145 10.98 7.90 2.77
CA LEU A 145 10.57 6.48 2.76
C LEU A 145 9.23 6.25 3.47
N THR A 146 8.50 5.21 3.06
CA THR A 146 7.35 4.69 3.83
C THR A 146 7.79 4.32 5.25
N PRO A 147 6.88 4.22 6.22
CA PRO A 147 7.18 3.57 7.50
C PRO A 147 7.78 2.18 7.26
N ARG A 148 8.78 1.80 8.07
CA ARG A 148 9.40 0.47 8.00
C ARG A 148 8.38 -0.59 8.44
N PHE A 149 8.51 -1.81 7.91
CA PHE A 149 7.73 -2.99 8.32
C PHE A 149 8.40 -3.69 9.48
#